data_AF-A0A5C1NL77-F1
#
_entry.id   AF-A0A5C1NL77-F1
#
_cell.length_a   1.000
_cell.length_b   1.000
_cell.length_c   1.000
_cell.angle_alpha   90.00
_cell.angle_beta   90.00
_cell.angle_gamma   90.00
#
_symmetry.space_group_name_H-M   'P 1'
#
loop_
_entity.id
_entity.type
_entity.pdbx_description
1 polymer ?
#
loop_
_entity_poly.entity_id
_entity_poly.type
_entity_poly.pdbx_seq_one_letter_code
_entity_poly.pdbx_strand_id
1 'polypeptide(L)'
;MANNQAQPLSSAVVCSRLGDALNACAQGSTEGLESLARQSVPCLVAIAEQFLDHHDEIADVVHDTLELAWHNIWRFNAAKHGPQHWLMHIFGSRLNSQLSAPHTQPEDDASTLRIDIDRVELPPPVHMSEALSAEHLCAMAEQLPPAVISEHLRTRLTTALELLRSTRDMPLTPNGEPADPRLFDPILAPRMRLSRIANRTMGVLDGYIGKPLEQGLLSLWLHQAPGNTWIEKRGLPRHAIEERYSRQLDVKVAPRELLRQVNYPLSFPDRKIRHRVGSRLLWEGDWDVPLSHALSSRRTHFIADIWHHRRHPNHSRSYHYLAGRLARGNPIASHSDGIMLDRPERILAYLRRYLLYMESIICFGFDNTLGKDPLGVAVNRQGELIKINKGLHRLAMAQVLGIPNVTLKVRAIHRQWWQRIADGTQGQEALDKVLSALPYCQPLGD
;
A
#
# COMPACT_ATOMS: atom_id res chain seq x y z
N MET A 1 23.01 48.95 -0.53
CA MET A 1 22.77 48.08 0.64
C MET A 1 21.57 48.63 1.39
N ALA A 2 20.38 48.10 1.09
CA ALA A 2 19.15 48.39 1.83
C ALA A 2 18.71 47.07 2.47
N ASN A 3 18.79 47.04 3.80
CA ASN A 3 18.44 45.91 4.64
C ASN A 3 16.90 45.80 4.66
N ASN A 4 16.34 44.95 3.81
CA ASN A 4 14.90 44.74 3.72
C ASN A 4 14.49 43.82 4.88
N GLN A 5 14.31 44.40 6.08
CA GLN A 5 13.68 43.72 7.20
C GLN A 5 12.23 43.44 6.81
N ALA A 6 11.97 42.22 6.34
CA ALA A 6 10.63 41.74 6.07
C ALA A 6 9.83 41.76 7.39
N GLN A 7 8.80 42.59 7.45
CA GLN A 7 7.83 42.55 8.55
C GLN A 7 7.24 41.13 8.64
N PRO A 8 7.03 40.59 9.86
CA PRO A 8 6.40 39.30 10.04
C PRO A 8 4.99 39.34 9.43
N LEU A 9 4.75 38.46 8.45
CA LEU A 9 3.43 38.32 7.83
C LEU A 9 2.43 37.82 8.89
N SER A 10 1.22 38.38 8.89
CA SER A 10 0.13 37.89 9.75
C SER A 10 -0.15 36.40 9.47
N SER A 11 -0.40 35.62 10.53
CA SER A 11 -0.72 34.18 10.48
C SER A 11 -1.80 33.84 9.43
N ALA A 12 -2.80 34.71 9.28
CA ALA A 12 -3.86 34.54 8.27
C ALA A 12 -3.35 34.57 6.82
N VAL A 13 -2.35 35.42 6.52
CA VAL A 13 -1.76 35.54 5.18
C VAL A 13 -0.90 34.32 4.86
N VAL A 14 -0.17 33.79 5.85
CA VAL A 14 0.61 32.56 5.71
C VAL A 14 -0.31 31.37 5.46
N CYS A 15 -1.41 31.26 6.23
CA CYS A 15 -2.41 30.21 6.05
C CYS A 15 -3.06 30.25 4.66
N SER A 16 -3.40 31.44 4.15
CA SER A 16 -3.97 31.60 2.80
C SER A 16 -3.02 31.12 1.72
N ARG A 17 -1.75 31.57 1.75
CA ARG A 17 -0.74 31.19 0.75
C ARG A 17 -0.39 29.70 0.77
N LEU A 18 -0.44 29.09 1.95
CA LEU A 18 -0.25 27.65 2.11
C LEU A 18 -1.43 26.88 1.49
N GLY A 19 -2.66 27.34 1.73
CA GLY A 19 -3.86 26.80 1.10
C GLY A 19 -3.82 26.86 -0.42
N ASP A 20 -3.40 27.98 -0.98
CA ASP A 20 -3.23 28.15 -2.44
C ASP A 20 -2.19 27.18 -3.00
N ALA A 21 -1.06 27.00 -2.31
CA ALA A 21 -0.02 26.06 -2.71
C ALA A 21 -0.53 24.60 -2.68
N LEU A 22 -1.28 24.21 -1.65
CA LEU A 22 -1.91 22.88 -1.56
C LEU A 22 -2.95 22.66 -2.67
N ASN A 23 -3.78 23.66 -2.97
CA ASN A 23 -4.74 23.60 -4.07
C ASN A 23 -4.05 23.46 -5.44
N ALA A 24 -2.94 24.18 -5.65
CA ALA A 24 -2.12 24.02 -6.85
C ALA A 24 -1.49 22.62 -6.94
N CYS A 25 -1.03 22.06 -5.81
CA CYS A 25 -0.56 20.67 -5.75
C CYS A 25 -1.67 19.67 -6.10
N ALA A 26 -2.91 19.89 -5.63
CA ALA A 26 -4.06 19.03 -5.93
C ALA A 26 -4.39 19.00 -7.44
N GLN A 27 -4.07 20.08 -8.15
CA GLN A 27 -4.16 20.17 -9.62
C GLN A 27 -2.94 19.57 -10.33
N GLY A 28 -2.01 18.97 -9.58
CA GLY A 28 -0.78 18.37 -10.08
C GLY A 28 0.31 19.37 -10.41
N SER A 29 0.24 20.64 -9.98
CA SER A 29 1.25 21.66 -10.28
C SER A 29 2.51 21.50 -9.42
N THR A 30 3.66 21.29 -10.06
CA THR A 30 4.96 21.24 -9.36
C THR A 30 5.40 22.62 -8.85
N GLU A 31 4.90 23.71 -9.43
CA GLU A 31 5.10 25.07 -8.92
C GLU A 31 4.35 25.26 -7.59
N GLY A 32 3.18 24.61 -7.46
CA GLY A 32 2.46 24.50 -6.18
C GLY A 32 3.31 23.85 -5.10
N LEU A 33 4.00 22.75 -5.43
CA LEU A 33 4.87 22.04 -4.48
C LEU A 33 6.12 22.85 -4.13
N GLU A 34 6.70 23.55 -5.10
CA GLU A 34 7.82 24.47 -4.86
C GLU A 34 7.39 25.63 -3.93
N SER A 35 6.20 26.19 -4.15
CA SER A 35 5.62 27.21 -3.28
C SER A 35 5.35 26.67 -1.87
N LEU A 36 4.79 25.44 -1.78
CA LEU A 36 4.58 24.75 -0.51
C LEU A 36 5.90 24.58 0.26
N ALA A 37 6.93 24.09 -0.41
CA ALA A 37 8.25 23.88 0.19
C ALA A 37 8.86 25.20 0.68
N ARG A 38 8.83 26.25 -0.15
CA ARG A 38 9.37 27.58 0.19
C ARG A 38 8.71 28.17 1.44
N GLN A 39 7.42 27.94 1.62
CA GLN A 39 6.64 28.47 2.74
C GLN A 39 6.76 27.65 4.01
N SER A 40 6.91 26.33 3.90
CA SER A 40 6.83 25.42 5.05
C SER A 40 8.18 24.91 5.56
N VAL A 41 9.16 24.66 4.67
CA VAL A 41 10.42 23.97 5.03
C VAL A 41 11.19 24.67 6.16
N PRO A 42 11.39 26.01 6.17
CA PRO A 42 12.09 26.67 7.28
C PRO A 42 11.46 26.39 8.66
N CYS A 43 10.13 26.33 8.70
CA CYS A 43 9.38 26.05 9.93
C CYS A 43 9.48 24.57 10.32
N LEU A 44 9.32 23.66 9.35
CA LEU A 44 9.46 22.21 9.59
C LEU A 44 10.87 21.85 10.09
N VAL A 45 11.92 22.49 9.55
CA VAL A 45 13.31 22.32 10.02
C VAL A 45 13.46 22.83 11.45
N ALA A 46 12.98 24.05 11.76
CA ALA A 46 13.08 24.62 13.10
C ALA A 46 12.42 23.73 14.17
N ILE A 47 11.28 23.13 13.84
CA ILE A 47 10.59 22.19 14.73
C ILE A 47 11.37 20.87 14.83
N ALA A 48 11.83 20.31 13.70
CA ALA A 48 12.58 19.05 13.69
C ALA A 48 13.87 19.12 14.53
N GLU A 49 14.56 20.27 14.52
CA GLU A 49 15.75 20.54 15.34
C GLU A 49 15.48 20.48 16.85
N GLN A 50 14.22 20.57 17.29
CA GLN A 50 13.86 20.37 18.71
C GLN A 50 13.83 18.89 19.12
N PHE A 51 13.83 17.97 18.15
CA PHE A 51 13.65 16.54 18.39
C PHE A 51 14.78 15.67 17.84
N LEU A 52 15.51 16.14 16.84
CA LEU A 52 16.53 15.37 16.12
C LEU A 52 17.87 16.11 16.14
N ASP A 53 18.93 15.39 16.51
CA ASP A 53 20.30 15.94 16.57
C ASP A 53 21.03 15.89 15.22
N HIS A 54 20.66 14.94 14.35
CA HIS A 54 21.36 14.70 13.09
C HIS A 54 20.69 15.42 11.92
N HIS A 55 21.46 16.28 11.23
CA HIS A 55 20.98 17.03 10.07
C HIS A 55 20.42 16.15 8.94
N ASP A 56 20.96 14.95 8.75
CA ASP A 56 20.47 14.01 7.73
C ASP A 56 19.08 13.47 8.08
N GLU A 57 18.82 13.20 9.36
CA GLU A 57 17.50 12.76 9.82
C GLU A 57 16.46 13.87 9.70
N ILE A 58 16.84 15.12 10.03
CA ILE A 58 15.99 16.30 9.79
C ILE A 58 15.66 16.42 8.31
N ALA A 59 16.66 16.28 7.44
CA ALA A 59 16.46 16.36 6.00
C ALA A 59 15.55 15.24 5.48
N ASP A 60 15.69 14.00 5.99
CA ASP A 60 14.81 12.87 5.69
C ASP A 60 13.36 13.17 6.07
N VAL A 61 13.09 13.57 7.32
CA VAL A 61 11.74 13.83 7.81
C VAL A 61 11.06 14.95 7.01
N VAL A 62 11.76 16.07 6.79
CA VAL A 62 11.20 17.21 6.06
C VAL A 62 10.94 16.88 4.60
N HIS A 63 11.89 16.22 3.94
CA HIS A 63 11.72 15.77 2.56
C HIS A 63 10.54 14.81 2.42
N ASP A 64 10.48 13.77 3.26
CA ASP A 64 9.44 12.76 3.22
C ASP A 64 8.06 13.34 3.54
N THR A 65 7.99 14.35 4.41
CA THR A 65 6.75 15.08 4.70
C THR A 65 6.18 15.72 3.44
N LEU A 66 7.01 16.41 2.65
CA LEU A 66 6.55 17.02 1.40
C LEU A 66 6.22 15.97 0.34
N GLU A 67 6.97 14.87 0.27
CA GLU A 67 6.67 13.76 -0.63
C GLU A 67 5.34 13.09 -0.26
N LEU A 68 5.07 12.87 1.03
CA LEU A 68 3.80 12.35 1.54
C LEU A 68 2.64 13.30 1.25
N ALA A 69 2.83 14.61 1.49
CA ALA A 69 1.85 15.63 1.19
C ALA A 69 1.49 15.64 -0.30
N TRP A 70 2.47 15.59 -1.20
CA TRP A 70 2.26 15.51 -2.64
C TRP A 70 1.42 14.29 -3.04
N HIS A 71 1.80 13.09 -2.60
CA HIS A 71 1.13 11.84 -2.98
C HIS A 71 -0.27 11.69 -2.35
N ASN A 72 -0.55 12.41 -1.27
CA ASN A 72 -1.82 12.35 -0.54
C ASN A 72 -2.63 13.64 -0.61
N ILE A 73 -2.26 14.57 -1.50
CA ILE A 73 -2.90 15.89 -1.58
C ILE A 73 -4.41 15.81 -1.88
N TRP A 74 -4.83 14.79 -2.61
CA TRP A 74 -6.24 14.53 -2.89
C TRP A 74 -7.09 14.25 -1.62
N ARG A 75 -6.44 13.94 -0.48
CA ARG A 75 -7.09 13.79 0.83
C ARG A 75 -7.29 15.12 1.54
N PHE A 76 -6.58 16.18 1.12
CA PHE A 76 -6.71 17.50 1.74
C PHE A 76 -8.11 18.07 1.50
N ASN A 77 -8.72 18.58 2.57
CA ASN A 77 -10.02 19.21 2.52
C ASN A 77 -10.00 20.46 3.42
N ALA A 78 -9.93 21.63 2.79
CA ALA A 78 -9.87 22.92 3.47
C ALA A 78 -11.09 23.20 4.37
N ALA A 79 -12.23 22.54 4.14
CA ALA A 79 -13.40 22.67 4.99
C ALA A 79 -13.30 21.88 6.31
N LYS A 80 -12.40 20.88 6.38
CA LYS A 80 -12.21 20.04 7.58
C LYS A 80 -11.02 20.47 8.42
N HIS A 81 -9.92 20.82 7.76
CA HIS A 81 -8.66 21.15 8.42
C HIS A 81 -8.01 22.35 7.75
N GLY A 82 -7.42 23.24 8.57
CA GLY A 82 -6.59 24.31 8.04
C GLY A 82 -5.37 23.75 7.28
N PRO A 83 -4.87 24.43 6.23
CA PRO A 83 -3.69 24.00 5.46
C PRO A 83 -2.48 23.64 6.33
N GLN A 84 -2.19 24.46 7.34
CA GLN A 84 -1.06 24.26 8.24
C GLN A 84 -1.26 23.06 9.14
N HIS A 85 -2.46 22.90 9.71
CA HIS A 85 -2.81 21.77 10.56
C HIS A 85 -2.68 20.44 9.80
N TRP A 86 -3.18 20.37 8.56
CA TRP A 86 -3.05 19.17 7.73
C TRP A 86 -1.59 18.82 7.42
N LEU A 87 -0.75 19.81 7.12
CA LEU A 87 0.68 19.57 6.89
C LEU A 87 1.40 19.15 8.18
N MET A 88 1.08 19.77 9.33
CA MET A 88 1.65 19.41 10.63
C MET A 88 1.23 18.02 11.10
N HIS A 89 0.04 17.55 10.71
CA HIS A 89 -0.38 16.16 10.94
C HIS A 89 0.54 15.17 10.22
N ILE A 90 0.87 15.43 8.95
CA ILE A 90 1.79 14.59 8.16
C ILE A 90 3.19 14.63 8.77
N PHE A 91 3.68 15.84 9.06
CA PHE A 91 5.00 16.06 9.65
C PHE A 91 5.14 15.36 11.01
N GLY A 92 4.18 15.55 11.91
CA GLY A 92 4.14 14.91 13.22
C GLY A 92 4.11 13.39 13.12
N SER A 93 3.35 12.83 12.16
CA SER A 93 3.33 11.39 11.89
C SER A 93 4.71 10.87 11.44
N ARG A 94 5.35 11.54 10.48
CA ARG A 94 6.67 11.13 9.98
C ARG A 94 7.77 11.29 11.04
N LEU A 95 7.72 12.35 11.83
CA LEU A 95 8.64 12.62 12.93
C LEU A 95 8.48 11.58 14.04
N ASN A 96 7.24 11.22 14.41
CA ASN A 96 6.96 10.15 15.36
C ASN A 96 7.53 8.80 14.90
N SER A 97 7.36 8.48 13.60
CA SER A 97 7.94 7.28 13.01
C SER A 97 9.47 7.28 13.11
N GLN A 98 10.12 8.42 12.83
CA GLN A 98 11.57 8.59 12.94
C GLN A 98 12.04 8.36 14.38
N LEU A 99 11.44 9.07 15.34
CA LEU A 99 11.82 9.00 16.75
C LEU A 99 11.61 7.62 17.35
N SER A 100 10.54 6.92 16.94
CA SER A 100 10.23 5.56 17.41
C SER A 100 11.07 4.48 16.71
N ALA A 101 11.95 4.83 15.77
CA ALA A 101 12.75 3.84 15.05
C ALA A 101 13.98 3.43 15.86
N PRO A 102 14.28 2.12 15.93
CA PRO A 102 15.45 1.65 16.66
C PRO A 102 16.73 2.16 15.97
N HIS A 103 17.71 2.52 16.78
CA HIS A 103 19.07 2.73 16.30
C HIS A 103 19.68 1.36 15.99
N THR A 104 19.86 1.06 14.71
CA THR A 104 20.33 -0.25 14.22
C THR A 104 21.70 -0.10 13.60
N GLN A 105 22.65 -0.95 14.03
CA GLN A 105 23.95 -1.07 13.42
C GLN A 105 23.91 -2.12 12.29
N PRO A 106 24.77 -2.00 11.26
CA PRO A 106 24.81 -2.98 10.16
C PRO A 106 25.06 -4.43 10.60
N GLU A 107 25.69 -4.64 11.77
CA GLU A 107 26.10 -5.95 12.27
C GLU A 107 25.03 -6.66 13.12
N ASP A 108 23.98 -5.95 13.55
CA ASP A 108 22.99 -6.49 14.50
C ASP A 108 22.17 -7.66 13.94
N ASP A 109 22.22 -7.90 12.63
CA ASP A 109 21.26 -8.73 11.92
C ASP A 109 21.87 -9.91 11.12
N ALA A 110 23.04 -10.40 11.55
CA ALA A 110 23.77 -11.53 10.94
C ALA A 110 23.07 -12.91 11.03
N SER A 111 21.83 -13.00 11.56
CA SER A 111 21.17 -14.30 11.75
C SER A 111 20.72 -14.93 10.42
N THR A 112 20.95 -16.24 10.27
CA THR A 112 20.48 -17.02 9.12
C THR A 112 18.98 -17.32 9.23
N LEU A 113 18.13 -16.31 9.01
CA LEU A 113 16.68 -16.51 8.94
C LEU A 113 16.31 -17.40 7.75
N ARG A 114 15.58 -18.48 8.04
CA ARG A 114 15.01 -19.40 7.06
C ARG A 114 13.65 -18.87 6.63
N ILE A 115 13.65 -18.11 5.53
CA ILE A 115 12.43 -17.64 4.87
C ILE A 115 11.49 -18.83 4.61
N ASP A 116 10.18 -18.63 4.82
CA ASP A 116 9.11 -19.62 4.72
C ASP A 116 9.05 -20.65 5.87
N ILE A 117 9.95 -20.56 6.85
CA ILE A 117 9.95 -21.39 8.07
C ILE A 117 9.84 -20.50 9.31
N ASP A 118 10.76 -19.55 9.45
CA ASP A 118 10.84 -18.69 10.63
C ASP A 118 9.73 -17.65 10.60
N ARG A 119 9.04 -17.46 11.73
CA ARG A 119 7.98 -16.47 11.88
C ARG A 119 8.60 -15.14 12.28
N VAL A 120 8.14 -14.06 11.66
CA VAL A 120 8.49 -12.69 12.07
C VAL A 120 7.78 -12.36 13.37
N GLU A 121 8.54 -11.85 14.34
CA GLU A 121 7.96 -11.16 15.50
C GLU A 121 7.53 -9.76 15.08
N LEU A 122 6.23 -9.47 15.23
CA LEU A 122 5.69 -8.17 14.86
C LEU A 122 6.06 -7.13 15.93
N PRO A 123 6.46 -5.91 15.54
CA PRO A 123 6.70 -4.84 16.50
C PRO A 123 5.39 -4.44 17.22
N PRO A 124 5.45 -3.69 18.33
CA PRO A 124 4.25 -3.09 18.92
C PRO A 124 3.52 -2.21 17.88
N PRO A 125 2.17 -2.06 17.98
CA PRO A 125 1.44 -1.14 17.13
C PRO A 125 2.01 0.28 17.20
N VAL A 126 2.02 0.97 16.06
CA VAL A 126 2.52 2.35 16.02
C VAL A 126 1.49 3.27 16.68
N HIS A 127 1.91 3.99 17.72
CA HIS A 127 1.10 5.00 18.38
C HIS A 127 1.68 6.40 18.09
N MET A 128 0.79 7.35 17.83
CA MET A 128 1.14 8.77 17.71
C MET A 128 1.33 9.36 19.10
N SER A 129 2.50 9.95 19.36
CA SER A 129 2.71 10.75 20.57
C SER A 129 1.86 12.02 20.56
N GLU A 130 1.22 12.36 21.68
CA GLU A 130 0.43 13.58 21.84
C GLU A 130 1.30 14.85 21.68
N ALA A 131 2.57 14.77 22.08
CA ALA A 131 3.55 15.83 21.88
C ALA A 131 3.85 16.11 20.39
N LEU A 132 3.48 15.19 19.49
CA LEU A 132 3.63 15.31 18.05
C LEU A 132 2.28 15.47 17.35
N SER A 133 1.25 15.89 18.09
CA SER A 133 -0.05 16.28 17.53
C SER A 133 0.09 17.53 16.64
N ALA A 134 -0.77 17.63 15.63
CA ALA A 134 -0.76 18.77 14.72
C ALA A 134 -1.00 20.10 15.46
N GLU A 135 -1.83 20.10 16.50
CA GLU A 135 -2.10 21.26 17.35
C GLU A 135 -0.83 21.73 18.07
N HIS A 136 -0.10 20.80 18.69
CA HIS A 136 1.13 21.12 19.41
C HIS A 136 2.21 21.65 18.46
N LEU A 137 2.40 20.99 17.31
CA LEU A 137 3.39 21.39 16.32
C LEU A 137 3.05 22.74 15.67
N CYS A 138 1.76 23.05 15.46
CA CYS A 138 1.32 24.38 15.06
C CYS A 138 1.66 25.44 16.12
N ALA A 139 1.45 25.16 17.42
CA ALA A 139 1.81 26.09 18.48
C ALA A 139 3.33 26.33 18.56
N MET A 140 4.14 25.29 18.34
CA MET A 140 5.60 25.41 18.23
C MET A 140 6.00 26.27 17.02
N ALA A 141 5.35 26.07 15.87
CA ALA A 141 5.60 26.83 14.65
C ALA A 141 5.43 28.35 14.84
N GLU A 142 4.51 28.77 15.71
CA GLU A 142 4.27 30.19 16.01
C GLU A 142 5.35 30.80 16.91
N GLN A 143 6.05 29.98 17.70
CA GLN A 143 7.03 30.41 18.69
C GLN A 143 8.46 30.35 18.17
N LEU A 144 8.75 29.41 17.27
CA LEU A 144 10.09 29.18 16.75
C LEU A 144 10.39 30.10 15.56
N PRO A 145 11.57 30.75 15.51
CA PRO A 145 11.99 31.47 14.32
C PRO A 145 12.22 30.49 13.15
N PRO A 146 11.95 30.90 11.90
CA PRO A 146 12.27 30.08 10.73
C PRO A 146 13.75 29.69 10.69
N ALA A 147 14.05 28.41 10.52
CA ALA A 147 15.42 27.91 10.47
C ALA A 147 16.09 28.17 9.11
N VAL A 148 17.43 28.17 9.12
CA VAL A 148 18.24 28.25 7.91
C VAL A 148 18.29 26.86 7.25
N ILE A 149 17.86 26.79 6.00
CA ILE A 149 17.86 25.53 5.25
C ILE A 149 19.29 25.18 4.81
N SER A 150 19.77 24.00 5.19
CA SER A 150 21.07 23.48 4.75
C SER A 150 21.13 23.27 3.23
N GLU A 151 22.32 23.37 2.65
CA GLU A 151 22.50 23.18 1.20
C GLU A 151 22.20 21.75 0.76
N HIS A 152 22.47 20.78 1.64
CA HIS A 152 22.12 19.38 1.41
C HIS A 152 20.61 19.19 1.24
N LEU A 153 19.80 19.70 2.18
CA LEU A 153 18.34 19.62 2.10
C LEU A 153 17.80 20.38 0.88
N ARG A 154 18.35 21.57 0.59
CA ARG A 154 17.98 22.35 -0.61
C ARG A 154 18.21 21.53 -1.88
N THR A 155 19.41 20.95 -2.04
CA THR A 155 19.76 20.13 -3.21
C THR A 155 18.79 18.96 -3.35
N ARG A 156 18.54 18.24 -2.25
CA ARG A 156 17.64 17.09 -2.24
C ARG A 156 16.20 17.45 -2.64
N LEU A 157 15.67 18.56 -2.13
CA LEU A 157 14.33 19.05 -2.49
C LEU A 157 14.26 19.45 -3.97
N THR A 158 15.28 20.13 -4.48
CA THR A 158 15.37 20.47 -5.91
C THR A 158 15.39 19.21 -6.78
N THR A 159 16.23 18.22 -6.45
CA THR A 159 16.26 16.94 -7.18
C THR A 159 14.92 16.21 -7.12
N ALA A 160 14.23 16.23 -5.97
CA ALA A 160 12.91 15.62 -5.85
C ALA A 160 11.87 16.31 -6.74
N LEU A 161 11.88 17.65 -6.79
CA LEU A 161 11.01 18.45 -7.66
C LEU A 161 11.26 18.16 -9.14
N GLU A 162 12.53 18.06 -9.55
CA GLU A 162 12.91 17.70 -10.93
C GLU A 162 12.43 16.29 -11.30
N LEU A 163 12.58 15.32 -10.40
CA LEU A 163 12.07 13.96 -10.60
C LEU A 163 10.53 13.95 -10.74
N LEU A 164 9.81 14.70 -9.91
CA LEU A 164 8.35 14.82 -10.02
C LEU A 164 7.93 15.48 -11.34
N ARG A 165 8.66 16.50 -11.81
CA ARG A 165 8.44 17.10 -13.14
C ARG A 165 8.63 16.06 -14.26
N SER A 166 9.70 15.28 -14.20
CA SER A 166 10.00 14.24 -15.19
C SER A 166 8.99 13.09 -15.21
N THR A 167 8.28 12.85 -14.10
CA THR A 167 7.31 11.74 -13.98
C THR A 167 6.20 11.83 -15.03
N ARG A 168 5.85 13.04 -15.48
CA ARG A 168 4.83 13.26 -16.52
C ARG A 168 5.24 12.70 -17.89
N ASP A 169 6.54 12.67 -18.16
CA ASP A 169 7.11 12.20 -19.42
C ASP A 169 7.43 10.69 -19.38
N MET A 170 7.22 10.04 -18.24
CA MET A 170 7.54 8.64 -18.05
C MET A 170 6.56 7.73 -18.81
N PRO A 171 7.06 6.62 -19.38
CA PRO A 171 6.19 5.66 -20.03
C PRO A 171 5.21 5.04 -19.02
N LEU A 172 3.97 4.83 -19.47
CA LEU A 172 2.93 4.26 -18.62
C LEU A 172 3.10 2.74 -18.46
N THR A 173 2.93 2.28 -17.24
CA THR A 173 2.80 0.87 -16.86
C THR A 173 1.54 0.24 -17.48
N PRO A 174 1.38 -1.10 -17.44
CA PRO A 174 0.16 -1.78 -17.91
C PRO A 174 -1.12 -1.31 -17.23
N ASN A 175 -1.04 -0.76 -16.02
CA ASN A 175 -2.20 -0.24 -15.29
C ASN A 175 -2.52 1.22 -15.67
N GLY A 176 -1.71 1.87 -16.51
CA GLY A 176 -1.91 3.27 -16.93
C GLY A 176 -1.22 4.31 -16.05
N GLU A 177 -0.55 3.89 -14.97
CA GLU A 177 0.24 4.78 -14.10
C GLU A 177 1.61 5.08 -14.75
N PRO A 178 2.16 6.31 -14.62
CA PRO A 178 3.52 6.60 -15.07
C PRO A 178 4.55 5.78 -14.30
N ALA A 179 5.60 5.32 -14.99
CA ALA A 179 6.71 4.63 -14.34
C ALA A 179 7.47 5.58 -13.40
N ASP A 180 7.99 5.03 -12.30
CA ASP A 180 8.77 5.79 -11.32
C ASP A 180 10.15 6.15 -11.92
N PRO A 181 10.48 7.43 -12.12
CA PRO A 181 11.75 7.85 -12.74
C PRO A 181 12.97 7.42 -11.92
N ARG A 182 12.82 7.21 -10.61
CA ARG A 182 13.92 6.75 -9.74
C ARG A 182 14.29 5.29 -10.01
N LEU A 183 13.33 4.49 -10.50
CA LEU A 183 13.47 3.04 -10.68
C LEU A 183 13.47 2.61 -12.14
N PHE A 184 12.99 3.47 -13.03
CA PHE A 184 12.80 3.13 -14.43
C PHE A 184 14.11 3.01 -15.19
N ASP A 185 14.16 2.01 -16.07
CA ASP A 185 15.22 1.87 -17.07
C ASP A 185 14.68 1.85 -18.51
N PRO A 186 15.24 2.67 -19.43
CA PRO A 186 14.82 2.70 -20.83
C PRO A 186 14.88 1.34 -21.53
N ILE A 187 15.78 0.43 -21.12
CA ILE A 187 15.89 -0.93 -21.69
C ILE A 187 14.58 -1.72 -21.50
N LEU A 188 13.81 -1.40 -20.46
CA LEU A 188 12.55 -2.08 -20.14
C LEU A 188 11.35 -1.53 -20.93
N ALA A 189 11.48 -0.35 -21.56
CA ALA A 189 10.38 0.33 -22.22
C ALA A 189 9.64 -0.52 -23.28
N PRO A 190 10.33 -1.29 -24.16
CA PRO A 190 9.64 -2.10 -25.16
C PRO A 190 8.79 -3.21 -24.53
N ARG A 191 9.31 -3.90 -23.51
CA ARG A 191 8.59 -4.96 -22.79
C ARG A 191 7.41 -4.41 -22.01
N MET A 192 7.55 -3.23 -21.41
CA MET A 192 6.47 -2.56 -20.70
C MET A 192 5.33 -2.15 -21.65
N ARG A 193 5.67 -1.63 -22.84
CA ARG A 193 4.69 -1.33 -23.90
C ARG A 193 3.93 -2.56 -24.35
N LEU A 194 4.62 -3.69 -24.58
CA LEU A 194 3.97 -4.96 -24.94
C LEU A 194 3.04 -5.45 -23.83
N SER A 195 3.48 -5.39 -22.57
CA SER A 195 2.64 -5.77 -21.43
C SER A 195 1.39 -4.88 -21.31
N ARG A 196 1.49 -3.60 -21.64
CA ARG A 196 0.35 -2.67 -21.65
C ARG A 196 -0.62 -2.98 -22.77
N ILE A 197 -0.14 -3.27 -23.98
CA ILE A 197 -0.99 -3.70 -25.10
C ILE A 197 -1.73 -4.97 -24.72
N ALA A 198 -1.04 -5.98 -24.22
CA ALA A 198 -1.65 -7.23 -23.78
C ALA A 198 -2.72 -7.00 -22.70
N ASN A 199 -2.44 -6.17 -21.69
CA ASN A 199 -3.40 -5.86 -20.64
C ASN A 199 -4.64 -5.11 -21.17
N ARG A 200 -4.44 -4.15 -22.09
CA ARG A 200 -5.55 -3.43 -22.72
C ARG A 200 -6.40 -4.34 -23.59
N THR A 201 -5.78 -5.20 -24.39
CA THR A 201 -6.49 -6.17 -25.24
C THR A 201 -7.30 -7.14 -24.38
N MET A 202 -6.72 -7.66 -23.29
CA MET A 202 -7.45 -8.52 -22.36
C MET A 202 -8.59 -7.77 -21.67
N GLY A 203 -8.38 -6.53 -21.21
CA GLY A 203 -9.42 -5.72 -20.61
C GLY A 203 -10.59 -5.41 -21.56
N VAL A 204 -10.31 -5.20 -22.85
CA VAL A 204 -11.33 -5.03 -23.89
C VAL A 204 -12.10 -6.35 -24.10
N LEU A 205 -11.41 -7.48 -24.26
CA LEU A 205 -12.06 -8.79 -24.42
C LEU A 205 -12.92 -9.15 -23.21
N ASP A 206 -12.41 -8.92 -22.00
CA ASP A 206 -13.13 -9.11 -20.75
C ASP A 206 -14.35 -8.18 -20.68
N GLY A 207 -14.25 -6.94 -21.16
CA GLY A 207 -15.37 -5.99 -21.19
C GLY A 207 -16.49 -6.37 -22.16
N TYR A 208 -16.15 -6.85 -23.36
CA TYR A 208 -17.14 -7.16 -24.41
C TYR A 208 -17.67 -8.59 -24.35
N ILE A 209 -16.88 -9.55 -23.86
CA ILE A 209 -17.23 -10.98 -23.90
C ILE A 209 -17.30 -11.55 -22.48
N GLY A 210 -16.25 -11.37 -21.68
CA GLY A 210 -16.14 -11.99 -20.37
C GLY A 210 -17.24 -11.56 -19.40
N LYS A 211 -17.37 -10.25 -19.17
CA LYS A 211 -18.34 -9.66 -18.23
C LYS A 211 -19.79 -9.94 -18.61
N PRO A 212 -20.25 -9.70 -19.86
CA PRO A 212 -21.63 -10.00 -20.23
C PRO A 212 -21.97 -11.49 -20.07
N LEU A 213 -21.04 -12.38 -20.41
CA LEU A 213 -21.21 -13.82 -20.24
C LEU A 213 -21.31 -14.20 -18.75
N GLU A 214 -20.42 -13.69 -17.90
CA GLU A 214 -20.48 -13.92 -16.45
C GLU A 214 -21.78 -13.38 -15.83
N GLN A 215 -22.23 -12.19 -16.23
CA GLN A 215 -23.49 -11.59 -15.79
C GLN A 215 -24.70 -12.42 -16.26
N GLY A 216 -24.67 -12.92 -17.49
CA GLY A 216 -25.70 -13.82 -18.03
C GLY A 216 -25.76 -15.13 -17.25
N LEU A 217 -24.62 -15.77 -16.98
CA LEU A 217 -24.54 -16.98 -16.15
C LEU A 217 -25.05 -16.73 -14.73
N LEU A 218 -24.68 -15.60 -14.12
CA LEU A 218 -25.17 -15.23 -12.80
C LEU A 218 -26.69 -15.05 -12.83
N SER A 219 -27.22 -14.34 -13.83
CA SER A 219 -28.66 -14.10 -13.96
C SER A 219 -29.44 -15.42 -14.13
N LEU A 220 -28.97 -16.33 -14.98
CA LEU A 220 -29.58 -17.66 -15.14
C LEU A 220 -29.60 -18.44 -13.82
N TRP A 221 -28.50 -18.40 -13.06
CA TRP A 221 -28.41 -19.07 -11.77
C TRP A 221 -29.33 -18.44 -10.72
N LEU A 222 -29.36 -17.10 -10.61
CA LEU A 222 -30.19 -16.36 -9.65
C LEU A 222 -31.69 -16.62 -9.84
N HIS A 223 -32.15 -16.69 -11.09
CA HIS A 223 -33.56 -16.96 -11.43
C HIS A 223 -33.89 -18.46 -11.52
N GLN A 224 -32.96 -19.34 -11.11
CA GLN A 224 -33.15 -20.79 -11.14
C GLN A 224 -33.55 -21.34 -12.52
N ALA A 225 -33.02 -20.72 -13.59
CA ALA A 225 -33.28 -21.14 -14.97
C ALA A 225 -32.65 -22.53 -15.26
N PRO A 226 -33.07 -23.21 -16.35
CA PRO A 226 -32.49 -24.50 -16.73
C PRO A 226 -30.96 -24.43 -16.84
N GLY A 227 -30.26 -25.35 -16.15
CA GLY A 227 -28.80 -25.39 -16.08
C GLY A 227 -28.19 -24.69 -14.86
N ASN A 228 -28.99 -24.10 -13.96
CA ASN A 228 -28.50 -23.49 -12.71
C ASN A 228 -27.57 -24.41 -11.90
N THR A 229 -27.92 -25.69 -11.73
CA THR A 229 -27.13 -26.68 -10.98
C THR A 229 -25.74 -26.91 -11.59
N TRP A 230 -25.64 -26.86 -12.92
CA TRP A 230 -24.37 -26.96 -13.62
C TRP A 230 -23.50 -25.72 -13.40
N ILE A 231 -24.10 -24.52 -13.42
CA ILE A 231 -23.40 -23.25 -13.15
C ILE A 231 -22.86 -23.25 -11.72
N GLU A 232 -23.68 -23.67 -10.77
CA GLU A 232 -23.28 -23.79 -9.36
C GLU A 232 -22.15 -24.80 -9.19
N LYS A 233 -22.27 -26.00 -9.75
CA LYS A 233 -21.23 -27.04 -9.72
C LYS A 233 -19.91 -26.57 -10.33
N ARG A 234 -19.96 -25.68 -11.33
CA ARG A 234 -18.76 -25.10 -11.94
C ARG A 234 -18.08 -24.04 -11.06
N GLY A 235 -18.79 -23.44 -10.10
CA GLY A 235 -18.22 -22.62 -9.04
C GLY A 235 -18.65 -21.16 -8.99
N LEU A 236 -19.77 -20.78 -9.60
CA LEU A 236 -20.32 -19.41 -9.70
C LEU A 236 -19.37 -18.32 -10.28
N PRO A 237 -19.87 -17.43 -11.14
CA PRO A 237 -19.05 -16.38 -11.76
C PRO A 237 -18.66 -15.30 -10.74
N ARG A 238 -17.40 -15.30 -10.29
CA ARG A 238 -16.96 -14.43 -9.19
C ARG A 238 -17.06 -12.95 -9.54
N HIS A 239 -16.66 -12.53 -10.74
CA HIS A 239 -16.59 -11.10 -11.04
C HIS A 239 -17.97 -10.48 -11.14
N ALA A 240 -18.96 -11.19 -11.69
CA ALA A 240 -20.34 -10.73 -11.68
C ALA A 240 -20.92 -10.59 -10.26
N ILE A 241 -20.56 -11.50 -9.33
CA ILE A 241 -20.99 -11.40 -7.92
C ILE A 241 -20.27 -10.26 -7.22
N GLU A 242 -18.95 -10.09 -7.43
CA GLU A 242 -18.17 -8.96 -6.88
C GLU A 242 -18.73 -7.61 -7.34
N GLU A 243 -19.13 -7.48 -8.61
CA GLU A 243 -19.71 -6.25 -9.17
C GLU A 243 -21.08 -5.93 -8.55
N ARG A 244 -21.96 -6.93 -8.41
CA ARG A 244 -23.33 -6.74 -7.90
C ARG A 244 -23.41 -6.62 -6.38
N TYR A 245 -22.58 -7.35 -5.63
CA TYR A 245 -22.66 -7.48 -4.16
C TYR A 245 -21.40 -6.97 -3.46
N SER A 246 -20.65 -6.05 -4.08
CA SER A 246 -19.32 -5.60 -3.63
C SER A 246 -19.21 -5.33 -2.13
N ARG A 247 -20.17 -4.58 -1.55
CA ARG A 247 -20.16 -4.21 -0.12
C ARG A 247 -20.52 -5.37 0.82
N GLN A 248 -21.35 -6.30 0.38
CA GLN A 248 -21.77 -7.45 1.19
C GLN A 248 -20.69 -8.54 1.24
N LEU A 249 -19.74 -8.51 0.29
CA LEU A 249 -18.53 -9.35 0.30
C LEU A 249 -17.39 -8.75 1.11
N ASP A 250 -17.53 -7.54 1.64
CA ASP A 250 -16.50 -6.88 2.43
C ASP A 250 -16.62 -7.27 3.91
N VAL A 251 -15.55 -7.82 4.46
CA VAL A 251 -15.43 -8.18 5.88
C VAL A 251 -14.33 -7.34 6.53
N LYS A 252 -14.55 -6.90 7.77
CA LYS A 252 -13.55 -6.15 8.55
C LYS A 252 -12.89 -7.09 9.53
N VAL A 253 -11.56 -7.10 9.57
CA VAL A 253 -10.80 -7.89 10.54
C VAL A 253 -9.57 -7.12 11.01
N ALA A 254 -9.02 -7.53 12.15
CA ALA A 254 -7.68 -7.11 12.54
C ALA A 254 -6.63 -7.84 11.65
N PRO A 255 -5.73 -7.12 10.96
CA PRO A 255 -4.69 -7.74 10.14
C PRO A 255 -3.84 -8.78 10.87
N ARG A 256 -3.56 -8.55 12.16
CA ARG A 256 -2.72 -9.43 12.99
C ARG A 256 -3.38 -10.76 13.33
N GLU A 257 -4.70 -10.87 13.19
CA GLU A 257 -5.43 -12.13 13.37
C GLU A 257 -5.43 -12.99 12.10
N LEU A 258 -5.14 -12.40 10.93
CA LEU A 258 -5.13 -13.12 9.66
C LEU A 258 -3.78 -13.84 9.44
N LEU A 259 -3.60 -14.94 10.16
CA LEU A 259 -2.33 -15.67 10.26
C LEU A 259 -2.18 -16.82 9.25
N ARG A 260 -3.28 -17.30 8.66
CA ARG A 260 -3.27 -18.42 7.71
C ARG A 260 -3.44 -17.94 6.27
N GLN A 261 -2.65 -18.50 5.36
CA GLN A 261 -2.75 -18.23 3.92
C GLN A 261 -2.78 -19.53 3.11
N VAL A 262 -3.46 -19.49 1.96
CA VAL A 262 -3.54 -20.60 1.02
C VAL A 262 -2.17 -20.85 0.39
N ASN A 263 -1.65 -22.07 0.50
CA ASN A 263 -0.47 -22.49 -0.25
C ASN A 263 -0.87 -22.94 -1.66
N TYR A 264 -1.02 -22.00 -2.60
CA TYR A 264 -1.51 -22.29 -3.96
C TYR A 264 -0.84 -23.47 -4.68
N PRO A 265 0.50 -23.64 -4.63
CA PRO A 265 1.15 -24.85 -5.15
C PRO A 265 0.63 -26.16 -4.60
N LEU A 266 0.40 -26.25 -3.28
CA LEU A 266 -0.07 -27.45 -2.61
C LEU A 266 -1.59 -27.60 -2.68
N SER A 267 -2.34 -26.51 -2.48
CA SER A 267 -3.80 -26.47 -2.56
C SER A 267 -4.33 -26.74 -3.97
N PHE A 268 -3.60 -26.31 -5.00
CA PHE A 268 -3.98 -26.46 -6.41
C PHE A 268 -2.79 -26.94 -7.25
N PRO A 269 -2.39 -28.22 -7.15
CA PRO A 269 -1.20 -28.75 -7.84
C PRO A 269 -1.28 -28.58 -9.36
N ASP A 270 -2.46 -28.82 -9.96
CA ASP A 270 -2.68 -28.57 -11.38
C ASP A 270 -2.74 -27.06 -11.69
N ARG A 271 -1.76 -26.61 -12.49
CA ARG A 271 -1.67 -25.24 -12.99
C ARG A 271 -2.92 -24.79 -13.76
N LYS A 272 -3.59 -25.66 -14.52
CA LYS A 272 -4.83 -25.34 -15.25
C LYS A 272 -6.00 -25.11 -14.30
N ILE A 273 -6.07 -25.84 -13.19
CA ILE A 273 -7.07 -25.60 -12.14
C ILE A 273 -6.75 -24.27 -11.45
N ARG A 274 -5.49 -24.05 -11.08
CA ARG A 274 -5.02 -22.84 -10.41
C ARG A 274 -5.37 -21.54 -11.15
N HIS A 275 -5.25 -21.54 -12.49
CA HIS A 275 -5.66 -20.40 -13.31
C HIS A 275 -7.17 -20.19 -13.34
N ARG A 276 -7.96 -21.26 -13.27
CA ARG A 276 -9.43 -21.21 -13.34
C ARG A 276 -10.13 -20.89 -12.02
N VAL A 277 -9.56 -21.31 -10.89
CA VAL A 277 -10.15 -21.00 -9.55
C VAL A 277 -10.16 -19.51 -9.29
N GLY A 278 -9.27 -18.76 -9.93
CA GLY A 278 -9.19 -17.31 -9.86
C GLY A 278 -10.44 -16.58 -10.39
N SER A 279 -11.34 -17.20 -11.15
CA SER A 279 -12.60 -16.58 -11.62
C SER A 279 -13.87 -17.16 -10.99
N ARG A 280 -13.72 -18.06 -10.02
CA ARG A 280 -14.82 -18.80 -9.38
C ARG A 280 -14.97 -18.40 -7.92
N LEU A 281 -16.21 -18.24 -7.47
CA LEU A 281 -16.50 -17.99 -6.06
C LEU A 281 -16.44 -19.29 -5.24
N LEU A 282 -16.98 -20.40 -5.75
CA LEU A 282 -17.03 -21.67 -5.01
C LEU A 282 -15.85 -22.56 -5.38
N TRP A 283 -15.07 -22.93 -4.37
CA TRP A 283 -13.91 -23.80 -4.50
C TRP A 283 -14.18 -25.15 -3.88
N GLU A 284 -13.72 -26.20 -4.56
CA GLU A 284 -13.88 -27.61 -4.17
C GLU A 284 -12.53 -28.24 -3.81
N GLY A 285 -12.59 -29.36 -3.11
CA GLY A 285 -11.42 -30.11 -2.65
C GLY A 285 -10.78 -29.52 -1.39
N ASP A 286 -9.67 -30.11 -0.97
CA ASP A 286 -9.02 -29.82 0.31
C ASP A 286 -8.03 -28.64 0.23
N TRP A 287 -8.41 -27.58 -0.49
CA TRP A 287 -7.53 -26.42 -0.70
C TRP A 287 -7.19 -25.67 0.60
N ASP A 288 -8.05 -25.81 1.61
CA ASP A 288 -7.95 -25.21 2.94
C ASP A 288 -7.14 -26.05 3.94
N VAL A 289 -6.62 -27.22 3.53
CA VAL A 289 -5.76 -28.06 4.38
C VAL A 289 -4.28 -27.66 4.31
N PRO A 290 -3.64 -27.54 3.13
CA PRO A 290 -2.24 -27.13 3.07
C PRO A 290 -2.15 -25.60 3.19
N LEU A 291 -2.14 -25.11 4.41
CA LEU A 291 -1.99 -23.70 4.72
C LEU A 291 -0.53 -23.39 5.09
N SER A 292 -0.12 -22.16 4.79
CA SER A 292 1.13 -21.61 5.33
C SER A 292 0.84 -20.47 6.29
N HIS A 293 1.83 -20.16 7.12
CA HIS A 293 1.72 -19.08 8.10
C HIS A 293 2.07 -17.74 7.44
N ALA A 294 1.23 -16.72 7.58
CA ALA A 294 1.39 -15.40 6.97
C ALA A 294 2.70 -14.74 7.43
N LEU A 295 3.03 -14.85 8.73
CA LEU A 295 4.26 -14.26 9.29
C LEU A 295 5.54 -15.00 8.91
N SER A 296 5.45 -16.20 8.32
CA SER A 296 6.62 -16.88 7.76
C SER A 296 6.94 -16.43 6.33
N SER A 297 6.04 -15.67 5.71
CA SER A 297 6.17 -15.33 4.29
C SER A 297 7.35 -14.39 4.04
N ARG A 298 8.02 -14.60 2.91
CA ARG A 298 9.05 -13.68 2.40
C ARG A 298 8.62 -12.20 2.39
N ARG A 299 7.33 -11.93 2.18
CA ARG A 299 6.79 -10.57 2.10
C ARG A 299 6.69 -9.93 3.47
N THR A 300 6.30 -10.68 4.49
CA THR A 300 6.29 -10.19 5.87
C THR A 300 7.71 -9.95 6.37
N HIS A 301 8.64 -10.87 6.11
CA HIS A 301 10.07 -10.68 6.39
C HIS A 301 10.61 -9.40 5.75
N PHE A 302 10.39 -9.22 4.44
CA PHE A 302 10.81 -8.01 3.73
C PHE A 302 10.25 -6.72 4.35
N ILE A 303 8.95 -6.68 4.64
CA ILE A 303 8.30 -5.47 5.17
C ILE A 303 8.74 -5.18 6.62
N ALA A 304 8.87 -6.20 7.46
CA ALA A 304 9.31 -6.02 8.84
C ALA A 304 10.77 -5.56 8.90
N ASP A 305 11.64 -6.15 8.09
CA ASP A 305 13.07 -5.81 8.00
C ASP A 305 13.28 -4.35 7.58
N ILE A 306 12.66 -3.89 6.48
CA ILE A 306 12.82 -2.50 6.05
C ILE A 306 12.23 -1.52 7.06
N TRP A 307 11.12 -1.89 7.72
CA TRP A 307 10.48 -1.04 8.73
C TRP A 307 11.33 -0.92 9.99
N HIS A 308 11.97 -2.00 10.40
CA HIS A 308 12.92 -2.00 11.51
C HIS A 308 14.10 -1.06 11.21
N HIS A 309 14.63 -1.12 10.00
CA HIS A 309 15.77 -0.30 9.54
C HIS A 309 15.36 1.02 8.87
N ARG A 310 14.16 1.55 9.15
CA ARG A 310 13.60 2.68 8.37
C ARG A 310 14.41 3.98 8.43
N ARG A 311 15.25 4.18 9.47
CA ARG A 311 16.21 5.31 9.52
C ARG A 311 17.33 5.15 8.49
N HIS A 312 17.86 3.93 8.36
CA HIS A 312 18.97 3.61 7.47
C HIS A 312 18.65 2.34 6.68
N PRO A 313 17.83 2.45 5.60
CA PRO A 313 17.38 1.28 4.85
C PRO A 313 18.53 0.46 4.22
N ASN A 314 19.70 1.08 4.05
CA ASN A 314 20.94 0.43 3.61
C ASN A 314 21.51 -0.57 4.62
N HIS A 315 21.08 -0.56 5.88
CA HIS A 315 21.48 -1.55 6.89
C HIS A 315 20.57 -2.79 6.88
N SER A 316 19.43 -2.74 6.17
CA SER A 316 18.48 -3.85 6.14
C SER A 316 19.04 -5.09 5.44
N ARG A 317 18.59 -6.27 5.87
CA ARG A 317 18.91 -7.54 5.21
C ARG A 317 18.44 -7.55 3.75
N SER A 318 17.30 -6.91 3.50
CA SER A 318 16.70 -6.74 2.18
C SER A 318 17.60 -5.93 1.26
N TYR A 319 18.21 -4.85 1.75
CA TYR A 319 19.20 -4.10 0.98
C TYR A 319 20.40 -4.99 0.63
N HIS A 320 21.01 -5.65 1.62
CA HIS A 320 22.18 -6.49 1.40
C HIS A 320 21.90 -7.68 0.46
N TYR A 321 20.70 -8.28 0.55
CA TYR A 321 20.26 -9.31 -0.39
C TYR A 321 20.19 -8.79 -1.84
N LEU A 322 19.62 -7.60 -2.04
CA LEU A 322 19.50 -6.97 -3.36
C LEU A 322 20.86 -6.52 -3.90
N ALA A 323 21.70 -5.94 -3.05
CA ALA A 323 23.07 -5.54 -3.40
C ALA A 323 23.93 -6.76 -3.76
N GLY A 324 23.81 -7.86 -3.01
CA GLY A 324 24.49 -9.12 -3.33
C GLY A 324 24.04 -9.73 -4.65
N ARG A 325 22.76 -9.60 -5.02
CA ARG A 325 22.26 -9.99 -6.34
C ARG A 325 22.84 -9.14 -7.47
N LEU A 326 22.91 -7.82 -7.25
CA LEU A 326 23.53 -6.88 -8.17
C LEU A 326 25.01 -7.22 -8.39
N ALA A 327 25.77 -7.45 -7.31
CA ALA A 327 27.18 -7.81 -7.37
C ALA A 327 27.44 -9.11 -8.15
N ARG A 328 26.48 -10.05 -8.16
CA ARG A 328 26.54 -11.28 -8.97
C ARG A 328 26.08 -11.11 -10.42
N GLY A 329 25.83 -9.89 -10.88
CA GLY A 329 25.36 -9.61 -12.25
C GLY A 329 23.90 -10.02 -12.51
N ASN A 330 23.09 -10.23 -11.47
CA ASN A 330 21.69 -10.64 -11.59
C ASN A 330 20.74 -9.68 -10.84
N PRO A 331 20.71 -8.38 -11.22
CA PRO A 331 19.82 -7.40 -10.61
C PRO A 331 18.35 -7.78 -10.82
N ILE A 332 17.47 -7.26 -9.96
CA ILE A 332 16.02 -7.42 -10.14
C ILE A 332 15.56 -6.53 -11.29
N ALA A 333 14.77 -7.10 -12.20
CA ALA A 333 14.06 -6.37 -13.25
C ALA A 333 12.57 -6.76 -13.23
N SER A 334 11.68 -5.78 -13.05
CA SER A 334 10.24 -5.92 -13.29
C SER A 334 9.89 -5.30 -14.64
N HIS A 335 9.63 -6.15 -15.64
CA HIS A 335 9.30 -5.69 -16.99
C HIS A 335 7.93 -5.02 -17.10
N SER A 336 6.97 -5.38 -16.22
CA SER A 336 5.64 -4.76 -16.21
C SER A 336 5.66 -3.41 -15.54
N ASP A 337 6.46 -3.24 -14.49
CA ASP A 337 6.45 -2.02 -13.69
C ASP A 337 7.59 -1.06 -14.07
N GLY A 338 8.44 -1.48 -15.02
CA GLY A 338 9.61 -0.74 -15.47
C GLY A 338 10.74 -0.66 -14.44
N ILE A 339 10.67 -1.40 -13.33
CA ILE A 339 11.64 -1.32 -12.23
C ILE A 339 12.92 -2.07 -12.58
N MET A 340 14.08 -1.42 -12.46
CA MET A 340 15.40 -2.03 -12.57
C MET A 340 16.22 -1.70 -11.33
N LEU A 341 16.84 -2.69 -10.68
CA LEU A 341 17.68 -2.50 -9.48
C LEU A 341 19.15 -2.78 -9.80
N ASP A 342 19.70 -2.03 -10.75
CA ASP A 342 21.04 -2.19 -11.34
C ASP A 342 22.13 -1.34 -10.69
N ARG A 343 21.79 -0.56 -9.67
CA ARG A 343 22.74 0.26 -8.90
C ARG A 343 22.23 0.49 -7.46
N PRO A 344 23.14 0.75 -6.49
CA PRO A 344 22.78 0.93 -5.09
C PRO A 344 21.68 1.96 -4.86
N GLU A 345 21.68 3.06 -5.60
CA GLU A 345 20.73 4.16 -5.46
C GLU A 345 19.31 3.72 -5.84
N ARG A 346 19.17 2.87 -6.87
CA ARG A 346 17.86 2.32 -7.27
C ARG A 346 17.35 1.31 -6.25
N ILE A 347 18.23 0.54 -5.61
CA ILE A 347 17.84 -0.34 -4.50
C ILE A 347 17.28 0.51 -3.35
N LEU A 348 17.97 1.58 -2.94
CA LEU A 348 17.48 2.45 -1.87
C LEU A 348 16.17 3.15 -2.24
N ALA A 349 16.04 3.65 -3.47
CA ALA A 349 14.78 4.22 -3.95
C ALA A 349 13.64 3.20 -3.89
N TYR A 350 13.92 1.94 -4.21
CA TYR A 350 12.93 0.86 -4.13
C TYR A 350 12.48 0.62 -2.69
N LEU A 351 13.42 0.51 -1.73
CA LEU A 351 13.06 0.34 -0.32
C LEU A 351 12.30 1.55 0.24
N ARG A 352 12.77 2.77 -0.06
CA ARG A 352 12.12 4.02 0.35
C ARG A 352 10.69 4.15 -0.18
N ARG A 353 10.41 3.66 -1.39
CA ARG A 353 9.02 3.62 -1.91
C ARG A 353 8.09 2.80 -1.02
N TYR A 354 8.55 1.68 -0.47
CA TYR A 354 7.75 0.89 0.46
C TYR A 354 7.59 1.59 1.81
N LEU A 355 8.66 2.22 2.32
CA LEU A 355 8.61 3.00 3.57
C LEU A 355 7.62 4.15 3.46
N LEU A 356 7.67 4.96 2.40
CA LEU A 356 6.71 6.05 2.18
C LEU A 356 5.26 5.56 2.11
N TYR A 357 5.02 4.37 1.54
CA TYR A 357 3.69 3.77 1.56
C TYR A 357 3.25 3.36 2.97
N MET A 358 4.17 2.85 3.79
CA MET A 358 3.90 2.54 5.20
C MET A 358 3.64 3.81 6.01
N GLU A 359 4.42 4.86 5.81
CA GLU A 359 4.22 6.18 6.44
C GLU A 359 2.85 6.76 6.07
N SER A 360 2.44 6.64 4.81
CA SER A 360 1.10 7.04 4.36
C SER A 360 -0.02 6.26 5.08
N ILE A 361 0.16 4.95 5.32
CA ILE A 361 -0.80 4.13 6.07
C ILE A 361 -0.86 4.55 7.54
N ILE A 362 0.25 4.88 8.18
CA ILE A 362 0.25 5.37 9.58
C ILE A 362 -0.48 6.70 9.66
N CYS A 363 -0.15 7.62 8.75
CA CYS A 363 -0.67 8.99 8.77
C CYS A 363 -2.17 9.08 8.44
N PHE A 364 -2.64 8.30 7.45
CA PHE A 364 -4.01 8.43 6.92
C PHE A 364 -4.89 7.20 7.13
N GLY A 365 -4.34 6.14 7.73
CA GLY A 365 -5.00 4.85 7.87
C GLY A 365 -4.89 3.98 6.61
N PHE A 366 -5.33 2.73 6.74
CA PHE A 366 -5.32 1.78 5.64
C PHE A 366 -6.52 1.99 4.71
N ASP A 367 -6.25 2.35 3.45
CA ASP A 367 -7.27 2.55 2.44
C ASP A 367 -7.29 1.41 1.42
N ASN A 368 -8.27 0.52 1.50
CA ASN A 368 -8.34 -0.66 0.63
C ASN A 368 -8.47 -0.31 -0.88
N THR A 369 -8.88 0.91 -1.22
CA THR A 369 -8.97 1.40 -2.60
C THR A 369 -7.60 1.77 -3.19
N LEU A 370 -6.61 2.06 -2.35
CA LEU A 370 -5.25 2.40 -2.77
C LEU A 370 -4.42 1.15 -3.07
N GLY A 371 -4.38 0.74 -4.33
CA GLY A 371 -3.46 -0.28 -4.84
C GLY A 371 -4.08 -1.17 -5.91
N LYS A 372 -3.23 -1.82 -6.70
CA LYS A 372 -3.64 -2.66 -7.85
C LYS A 372 -4.64 -3.77 -7.48
N ASP A 373 -4.42 -4.41 -6.33
CA ASP A 373 -5.22 -5.54 -5.87
C ASP A 373 -5.74 -5.26 -4.44
N PRO A 374 -7.06 -5.19 -4.21
CA PRO A 374 -7.59 -5.10 -2.86
C PRO A 374 -7.31 -6.40 -2.11
N LEU A 375 -7.26 -6.31 -0.78
CA LEU A 375 -6.99 -7.48 0.05
C LEU A 375 -8.10 -8.52 -0.12
N GLY A 376 -7.73 -9.73 -0.51
CA GLY A 376 -8.67 -10.85 -0.71
C GLY A 376 -8.56 -11.93 0.35
N VAL A 377 -9.68 -12.54 0.71
CA VAL A 377 -9.77 -13.76 1.55
C VAL A 377 -10.66 -14.83 0.92
N ALA A 378 -10.50 -16.05 1.41
CA ALA A 378 -11.39 -17.18 1.17
C ALA A 378 -12.02 -17.65 2.48
N VAL A 379 -13.26 -18.16 2.42
CA VAL A 379 -13.94 -18.80 3.55
C VAL A 379 -13.68 -20.31 3.47
N ASN A 380 -13.09 -20.91 4.50
CA ASN A 380 -12.77 -22.35 4.53
C ASN A 380 -14.01 -23.23 4.77
N ARG A 381 -13.85 -24.54 4.86
CA ARG A 381 -14.99 -25.46 5.05
C ARG A 381 -15.70 -25.26 6.40
N GLN A 382 -15.05 -24.70 7.41
CA GLN A 382 -15.61 -24.41 8.74
C GLN A 382 -16.33 -23.07 8.80
N GLY A 383 -15.98 -22.10 7.95
CA GLY A 383 -16.50 -20.73 7.99
C GLY A 383 -15.50 -19.69 8.46
N GLU A 384 -14.21 -20.02 8.45
CA GLU A 384 -13.12 -19.15 8.88
C GLU A 384 -12.42 -18.51 7.67
N LEU A 385 -11.85 -17.32 7.89
CA LEU A 385 -11.21 -16.53 6.85
C LEU A 385 -9.73 -16.92 6.70
N ILE A 386 -9.35 -17.22 5.46
CA ILE A 386 -7.98 -17.56 5.06
C ILE A 386 -7.49 -16.58 4.00
N LYS A 387 -6.26 -16.10 4.14
CA LYS A 387 -5.66 -15.17 3.18
C LYS A 387 -5.37 -15.85 1.83
N ILE A 388 -5.72 -15.18 0.73
CA ILE A 388 -5.36 -15.60 -0.64
C ILE A 388 -4.30 -14.69 -1.29
N ASN A 389 -3.76 -15.05 -2.46
CA ASN A 389 -2.62 -14.38 -3.10
C ASN A 389 -2.99 -13.07 -3.81
N LYS A 390 -3.52 -12.10 -3.04
CA LYS A 390 -3.92 -10.76 -3.48
C LYS A 390 -3.63 -9.72 -2.41
N GLY A 391 -2.83 -8.69 -2.73
CA GLY A 391 -2.48 -7.64 -1.77
C GLY A 391 -1.59 -8.10 -0.60
N LEU A 392 -0.72 -9.10 -0.80
CA LEU A 392 0.10 -9.67 0.27
C LEU A 392 1.06 -8.66 0.93
N HIS A 393 1.70 -7.78 0.15
CA HIS A 393 2.56 -6.72 0.72
C HIS A 393 1.77 -5.76 1.60
N ARG A 394 0.59 -5.35 1.15
CA ARG A 394 -0.28 -4.42 1.87
C ARG A 394 -0.79 -5.01 3.19
N LEU A 395 -1.11 -6.31 3.20
CA LEU A 395 -1.42 -7.01 4.45
C LEU A 395 -0.20 -7.02 5.39
N ALA A 396 0.98 -7.40 4.88
CA ALA A 396 2.20 -7.42 5.68
C ALA A 396 2.51 -6.05 6.29
N MET A 397 2.31 -4.96 5.54
CA MET A 397 2.43 -3.59 6.06
C MET A 397 1.42 -3.33 7.18
N ALA A 398 0.14 -3.64 6.96
CA ALA A 398 -0.89 -3.45 7.97
C ALA A 398 -0.62 -4.26 9.26
N GLN A 399 -0.09 -5.48 9.12
CA GLN A 399 0.34 -6.33 10.24
C GLN A 399 1.51 -5.72 11.01
N VAL A 400 2.59 -5.35 10.31
CA VAL A 400 3.79 -4.74 10.90
C VAL A 400 3.43 -3.44 11.61
N LEU A 401 2.66 -2.56 10.98
CA LEU A 401 2.24 -1.29 11.56
C LEU A 401 1.25 -1.42 12.72
N GLY A 402 0.60 -2.59 12.86
CA GLY A 402 -0.42 -2.81 13.88
C GLY A 402 -1.70 -2.02 13.64
N ILE A 403 -2.09 -1.87 12.37
CA ILE A 403 -3.36 -1.23 12.01
C ILE A 403 -4.51 -2.02 12.62
N PRO A 404 -5.47 -1.37 13.30
CA PRO A 404 -6.47 -2.09 14.09
C PRO A 404 -7.46 -2.87 13.22
N ASN A 405 -7.80 -2.34 12.04
CA ASN A 405 -8.79 -2.95 11.16
C ASN A 405 -8.44 -2.72 9.68
N VAL A 406 -8.71 -3.74 8.86
CA VAL A 406 -8.68 -3.64 7.41
C VAL A 406 -9.94 -4.25 6.80
N THR A 407 -10.37 -3.69 5.69
CA THR A 407 -11.45 -4.27 4.89
C THR A 407 -10.85 -5.30 3.93
N LEU A 408 -11.36 -6.53 3.96
CA LEU A 408 -11.01 -7.63 3.08
C LEU A 408 -12.21 -7.98 2.23
N LYS A 409 -11.98 -8.33 0.96
CA LYS A 409 -13.02 -8.81 0.07
C LYS A 409 -13.02 -10.34 0.05
N VAL A 410 -14.16 -10.97 0.33
CA VAL A 410 -14.36 -12.40 0.16
C VAL A 410 -14.40 -12.71 -1.33
N ARG A 411 -13.43 -13.50 -1.79
CA ARG A 411 -13.26 -13.84 -3.22
C ARG A 411 -13.45 -15.31 -3.51
N ALA A 412 -13.50 -16.13 -2.47
CA ALA A 412 -13.72 -17.56 -2.59
C ALA A 412 -14.41 -18.10 -1.33
N ILE A 413 -15.17 -19.17 -1.52
CA ILE A 413 -15.96 -19.83 -0.48
C ILE A 413 -15.82 -21.34 -0.69
N HIS A 414 -15.55 -22.07 0.37
CA HIS A 414 -15.51 -23.52 0.33
C HIS A 414 -16.90 -24.10 0.03
N ARG A 415 -16.99 -25.04 -0.92
CA ARG A 415 -18.26 -25.69 -1.33
C ARG A 415 -19.06 -26.24 -0.15
N GLN A 416 -18.41 -26.92 0.78
CA GLN A 416 -19.08 -27.50 1.96
C GLN A 416 -19.67 -26.44 2.88
N TRP A 417 -18.98 -25.30 3.09
CA TRP A 417 -19.54 -24.22 3.90
C TRP A 417 -20.74 -23.59 3.18
N TRP A 418 -20.62 -23.34 1.87
CA TRP A 418 -21.75 -22.90 1.03
C TRP A 418 -22.98 -23.79 1.19
N GLN A 419 -22.82 -25.11 1.06
CA GLN A 419 -23.92 -26.07 1.19
C GLN A 419 -24.58 -26.04 2.57
N ARG A 420 -23.79 -25.90 3.64
CA ARG A 420 -24.31 -25.80 5.01
C ARG A 420 -25.12 -24.53 5.23
N ILE A 421 -24.66 -23.39 4.72
CA ILE A 421 -25.35 -22.11 4.92
C ILE A 421 -26.55 -21.94 4.00
N ALA A 422 -26.46 -22.41 2.76
CA ALA A 422 -27.59 -22.41 1.83
C ALA A 422 -28.73 -23.30 2.35
N ASP A 423 -28.40 -24.42 3.02
CA ASP A 423 -29.37 -25.33 3.62
C ASP A 423 -30.44 -25.79 2.61
N GLY A 424 -29.97 -26.26 1.46
CA GLY A 424 -30.82 -26.74 0.37
C GLY A 424 -31.51 -25.67 -0.46
N THR A 425 -31.44 -24.38 -0.11
CA THR A 425 -31.97 -23.30 -0.95
C THR A 425 -31.10 -23.09 -2.19
N GLN A 426 -31.65 -22.42 -3.21
CA GLN A 426 -30.99 -22.22 -4.51
C GLN A 426 -31.12 -20.76 -4.98
N GLY A 427 -30.27 -20.39 -5.93
CA GLY A 427 -30.31 -19.08 -6.59
C GLY A 427 -30.13 -17.92 -5.61
N GLN A 428 -30.92 -16.87 -5.80
CA GLN A 428 -30.83 -15.63 -5.00
C GLN A 428 -30.95 -15.89 -3.49
N GLU A 429 -31.86 -16.76 -3.05
CA GLU A 429 -32.08 -17.05 -1.63
C GLU A 429 -30.84 -17.69 -0.98
N ALA A 430 -30.20 -18.64 -1.67
CA ALA A 430 -28.95 -19.25 -1.20
C ALA A 430 -27.83 -18.22 -1.06
N LEU A 431 -27.71 -17.33 -2.05
CA LEU A 431 -26.72 -16.27 -2.02
C LEU A 431 -26.98 -15.28 -0.88
N ASP A 432 -28.23 -14.88 -0.64
CA ASP A 432 -28.57 -13.94 0.44
C ASP A 432 -28.28 -14.52 1.82
N LYS A 433 -28.57 -15.81 2.04
CA LYS A 433 -28.18 -16.51 3.28
C LYS A 433 -26.66 -16.49 3.48
N VAL A 434 -25.90 -16.81 2.42
CA VAL A 434 -24.44 -16.82 2.45
C VAL A 434 -23.86 -15.43 2.71
N LEU A 435 -24.33 -14.41 2.00
CA LEU A 435 -23.89 -13.03 2.19
C LEU A 435 -24.19 -12.52 3.60
N SER A 436 -25.34 -12.92 4.16
CA SER A 436 -25.71 -12.59 5.55
C SER A 436 -24.84 -13.30 6.59
N ALA A 437 -24.23 -14.44 6.25
CA ALA A 437 -23.35 -15.18 7.14
C ALA A 437 -21.89 -14.67 7.15
N LEU A 438 -21.45 -14.00 6.07
CA LEU A 438 -20.06 -13.53 5.94
C LEU A 438 -19.56 -12.63 7.08
N PRO A 439 -20.35 -11.66 7.62
CA PRO A 439 -19.89 -10.81 8.73
C PRO A 439 -19.54 -11.57 10.02
N TYR A 440 -20.02 -12.80 10.18
CA TYR A 440 -19.74 -13.64 11.34
C TYR A 440 -18.52 -14.54 11.15
N CYS A 441 -17.95 -14.60 9.94
CA CYS A 441 -16.75 -15.38 9.68
C CYS A 441 -15.54 -14.72 10.36
N GLN A 442 -14.84 -15.47 11.20
CA GLN A 442 -13.64 -15.01 11.89
C GLN A 442 -12.36 -15.47 11.18
N PRO A 443 -11.24 -14.76 11.33
CA PRO A 443 -9.94 -15.26 10.88
C PRO A 443 -9.65 -16.65 11.46
N LEU A 444 -9.09 -17.55 10.63
CA LEU A 444 -8.60 -18.84 11.12
C LEU A 444 -7.40 -18.59 12.05
N GLY A 445 -7.56 -19.05 13.29
CA GLY A 445 -6.56 -18.92 14.35
C GLY A 445 -5.26 -19.70 14.10
N ASP A 446 -4.36 -19.60 15.08
CA ASP A 446 -3.08 -20.29 15.07
C ASP A 446 -3.21 -21.76 15.52
#